data_AF-A0AA38CBQ1-F1
#
_entry.id   AF-A0AA38CBQ1-F1
#
_cell.length_a   1.000
_cell.length_b   1.000
_cell.length_c   1.000
_cell.angle_alpha   90.00
_cell.angle_beta   90.00
_cell.angle_gamma   90.00
#
_symmetry.space_group_name_H-M   'P 1'
#
loop_
_entity.id
_entity.type
_entity.pdbx_description
1 polymer ?
#
loop_
_entity_poly.entity_id
_entity_poly.type
_entity_poly.pdbx_seq_one_letter_code
_entity_poly.pdbx_strand_id
1 'polypeptide(L)'
;VVLAPVTRCRAINNVPQNSHVKFYSQRTTRGGLLISEANAVSPQAFGFPHSPAIFSEEQVKAWKKVVDAVHDKGGIIFCQLWHVGRASHT
;
A
#
# COMPACT_ATOMS: atom_id res chain seq x y z
N VAL A 1 0.90 -17.70 -8.19
CA VAL A 1 -0.13 -17.18 -7.26
C VAL A 1 0.15 -15.72 -7.00
N VAL A 2 -0.87 -14.86 -6.90
CA VAL A 2 -0.73 -13.40 -6.74
C VAL A 2 -1.49 -12.95 -5.49
N LEU A 3 -0.93 -12.01 -4.71
CA LEU A 3 -1.70 -11.29 -3.71
C LEU A 3 -2.49 -10.16 -4.39
N ALA A 4 -3.81 -10.32 -4.44
CA ALA A 4 -4.71 -9.28 -4.90
C ALA A 4 -4.67 -8.04 -3.98
N PRO A 5 -4.97 -6.84 -4.50
CA PRO A 5 -5.05 -5.63 -3.67
C PRO A 5 -6.18 -5.75 -2.64
N VAL A 6 -5.88 -5.46 -1.38
CA VAL A 6 -6.84 -5.57 -0.26
C VAL A 6 -6.71 -4.39 0.70
N THR A 7 -7.58 -3.38 0.61
CA THR A 7 -7.61 -2.24 1.54
C THR A 7 -7.78 -2.71 2.99
N ARG A 8 -6.84 -2.31 3.87
CA ARG A 8 -6.78 -2.80 5.25
C ARG A 8 -7.06 -1.73 6.31
N CYS A 9 -7.09 -0.45 5.92
CA CYS A 9 -7.33 0.68 6.83
C CYS A 9 -6.31 0.72 8.00
N ARG A 10 -5.02 0.49 7.71
CA ARG A 10 -3.95 0.42 8.73
C ARG A 10 -2.89 1.51 8.61
N ALA A 11 -2.97 2.38 7.61
CA ALA A 11 -2.04 3.48 7.39
C ALA A 11 -2.49 4.71 8.18
N ILE A 12 -2.07 4.79 9.45
CA ILE A 12 -2.34 5.96 10.31
C ILE A 12 -1.79 7.21 9.62
N ASN A 13 -2.61 8.27 9.57
CA ASN A 13 -2.33 9.51 8.84
C ASN A 13 -1.95 9.28 7.35
N ASN A 14 -2.50 8.24 6.73
CA ASN A 14 -2.24 7.83 5.34
C ASN A 14 -0.79 7.42 5.05
N VAL A 15 0.03 7.21 6.08
CA VAL A 15 1.42 6.79 5.98
C VAL A 15 1.52 5.29 6.32
N PRO A 16 2.14 4.47 5.46
CA PRO A 16 2.44 3.07 5.78
C PRO A 16 3.21 2.91 7.09
N GLN A 17 2.75 1.97 7.90
CA GLN A 17 3.30 1.64 9.22
C GLN A 17 4.15 0.36 9.15
N ASN A 18 4.94 0.07 10.20
CA ASN A 18 5.70 -1.19 10.32
C ASN A 18 4.84 -2.46 10.17
N SER A 19 3.54 -2.37 10.49
CA SER A 19 2.57 -3.44 10.27
C SER A 19 2.40 -3.80 8.79
N HIS A 20 2.55 -2.84 7.86
CA HIS A 20 2.50 -3.10 6.42
C HIS A 20 3.75 -3.85 5.96
N VAL A 21 4.94 -3.44 6.44
CA VAL A 21 6.21 -4.13 6.16
C VAL A 21 6.09 -5.60 6.56
N LYS A 22 5.63 -5.87 7.79
CA LYS A 22 5.37 -7.24 8.26
C LYS A 22 4.32 -7.95 7.41
N PHE A 23 3.21 -7.30 7.10
CA PHE A 23 2.09 -7.88 6.36
C PHE A 23 2.49 -8.35 4.96
N TYR A 24 3.14 -7.49 4.16
CA TYR A 24 3.57 -7.81 2.81
C TYR A 24 4.72 -8.81 2.84
N SER A 25 5.72 -8.62 3.71
CA SER A 25 6.85 -9.56 3.84
C SER A 25 6.39 -10.98 4.21
N GLN A 26 5.38 -11.14 5.07
CA GLN A 26 4.83 -12.46 5.40
C GLN A 26 4.16 -13.17 4.22
N ARG A 27 3.73 -12.42 3.20
CA ARG A 27 3.02 -12.93 2.01
C ARG A 27 3.93 -13.08 0.80
N THR A 28 5.18 -12.63 0.92
CA THR A 28 6.14 -12.72 -0.18
C THR A 28 6.71 -14.12 -0.32
N THR A 29 6.65 -14.64 -1.54
CA THR A 29 7.38 -15.81 -2.01
C THR A 29 8.32 -15.40 -3.14
N ARG A 30 9.44 -16.09 -3.31
CA ARG A 30 10.40 -15.82 -4.41
C ARG A 30 9.70 -15.90 -5.78
N GLY A 31 9.80 -14.85 -6.59
CA GLY A 31 9.14 -14.70 -7.88
C GLY A 31 7.63 -14.43 -7.81
N GLY A 32 7.04 -14.33 -6.61
CA GLY A 32 5.62 -14.05 -6.43
C GLY A 32 5.29 -12.57 -6.63
N LEU A 33 4.16 -12.31 -7.30
CA LEU A 33 3.63 -10.95 -7.47
C LEU A 33 2.69 -10.59 -6.32
N LEU A 34 2.88 -9.40 -5.76
CA LEU A 34 2.00 -8.76 -4.82
C LEU A 34 1.49 -7.45 -5.43
N ILE A 35 0.22 -7.14 -5.19
CA ILE A 35 -0.34 -5.83 -5.50
C ILE A 35 -0.66 -5.19 -4.15
N SER A 36 -0.15 -3.98 -3.91
CA SER A 36 -0.45 -3.27 -2.67
C SER A 36 -1.95 -3.01 -2.56
N GLU A 37 -2.40 -2.75 -1.35
CA GLU A 37 -3.69 -2.13 -1.13
C GLU A 37 -3.81 -0.79 -1.86
N ALA A 38 -5.04 -0.30 -2.00
CA ALA A 38 -5.35 0.89 -2.76
C ALA A 38 -4.65 2.12 -2.16
N ASN A 39 -3.84 2.82 -2.98
CA ASN A 39 -3.09 3.99 -2.59
C ASN A 39 -3.69 5.26 -3.20
N ALA A 40 -4.14 6.16 -2.33
CA ALA A 40 -4.67 7.44 -2.74
C ALA A 40 -3.61 8.29 -3.47
N VAL A 41 -4.01 8.86 -4.62
CA VAL A 41 -3.16 9.72 -5.46
C VAL A 41 -3.25 11.21 -5.13
N SER A 42 -4.23 11.60 -4.31
CA SER A 42 -4.44 12.99 -3.89
C SER A 42 -5.22 13.04 -2.56
N PRO A 43 -5.28 14.21 -1.89
CA PRO A 43 -6.11 14.38 -0.69
C PRO A 43 -7.61 14.11 -0.92
N GLN A 44 -8.12 14.26 -2.14
CA GLN A 44 -9.54 14.04 -2.48
C GLN A 44 -9.85 12.58 -2.86
N ALA A 45 -8.84 11.72 -2.95
CA ALA A 45 -8.96 10.37 -3.48
C ALA A 45 -9.51 9.33 -2.49
N PHE A 46 -9.71 9.69 -1.22
CA PHE A 46 -10.06 8.76 -0.15
C PHE A 46 -11.54 8.41 -0.10
N GLY A 47 -11.84 7.15 0.23
CA GLY A 47 -13.19 6.70 0.64
C GLY A 47 -13.20 5.73 1.82
N PHE A 48 -12.01 5.40 2.37
CA PHE A 48 -11.85 4.55 3.54
C PHE A 48 -10.85 5.18 4.51
N PRO A 49 -11.11 5.13 5.83
CA PRO A 49 -10.21 5.69 6.84
C PRO A 49 -8.87 4.96 6.84
N HIS A 50 -7.80 5.68 7.15
CA HIS A 50 -6.45 5.10 7.25
C HIS A 50 -6.03 4.27 6.02
N SER A 51 -6.51 4.65 4.84
CA SER A 51 -5.98 4.13 3.58
C SER A 51 -4.62 4.78 3.32
N PRO A 52 -3.64 4.04 2.81
CA PRO A 52 -2.35 4.64 2.47
C PRO A 52 -2.47 5.56 1.25
N ALA A 53 -1.46 6.39 1.08
CA ALA A 53 -1.33 7.32 -0.04
C ALA A 53 0.08 7.28 -0.62
N ILE A 54 0.28 7.93 -1.77
CA ILE A 54 1.57 8.01 -2.47
C ILE A 54 1.82 9.37 -3.15
N PHE A 55 1.26 10.45 -2.58
CA PHE A 55 1.39 11.82 -3.12
C PHE A 55 2.35 12.72 -2.34
N SER A 56 2.96 12.24 -1.25
CA SER A 56 3.97 12.98 -0.48
C SER A 56 5.29 12.22 -0.35
N GLU A 57 6.39 12.94 -0.10
CA GLU A 57 7.69 12.32 0.14
C GLU A 57 7.70 11.40 1.36
N GLU A 58 6.98 11.77 2.42
CA GLU A 58 6.88 10.98 3.65
C GLU A 58 6.26 9.61 3.34
N GLN A 59 5.17 9.60 2.56
CA GLN A 59 4.49 8.39 2.14
C GLN A 59 5.41 7.52 1.27
N VAL A 60 6.15 8.12 0.33
CA VAL A 60 7.13 7.41 -0.50
C VAL A 60 8.23 6.78 0.37
N LYS A 61 8.80 7.54 1.31
CA LYS A 61 9.83 7.05 2.24
C LYS A 61 9.33 5.88 3.09
N ALA A 62 8.07 5.92 3.53
CA ALA A 62 7.45 4.83 4.26
C ALA A 62 7.21 3.58 3.38
N TRP A 63 6.73 3.75 2.16
CA TRP A 63 6.53 2.64 1.21
C TRP A 63 7.83 1.96 0.79
N LYS A 64 8.96 2.70 0.69
CA LYS A 64 10.27 2.10 0.40
C LYS A 64 10.59 0.93 1.34
N LYS A 65 10.34 1.08 2.64
CA LYS A 65 10.55 0.00 3.63
C LYS A 65 9.73 -1.26 3.32
N VAL A 66 8.52 -1.11 2.78
CA VAL A 66 7.67 -2.24 2.38
C VAL A 66 8.23 -2.89 1.13
N VAL A 67 8.60 -2.08 0.14
CA VAL A 67 9.18 -2.55 -1.13
C VAL A 67 10.48 -3.31 -0.88
N ASP A 68 11.38 -2.76 -0.05
CA ASP A 68 12.64 -3.39 0.34
C ASP A 68 12.37 -4.77 0.96
N ALA A 69 11.47 -4.87 1.94
CA ALA A 69 11.16 -6.14 2.59
C ALA A 69 10.49 -7.19 1.67
N VAL A 70 9.87 -6.76 0.57
CA VAL A 70 9.37 -7.68 -0.48
C VAL A 70 10.52 -8.11 -1.39
N HIS A 71 11.35 -7.18 -1.85
CA HIS A 71 12.47 -7.45 -2.74
C HIS A 71 13.56 -8.31 -2.08
N ASP A 72 13.82 -8.12 -0.78
CA ASP A 72 14.76 -8.94 0.00
C ASP A 72 14.35 -10.42 0.02
N LYS A 73 13.06 -10.72 -0.16
CA LYS A 73 12.52 -12.09 -0.27
C LYS A 73 12.37 -12.57 -1.72
N GLY A 74 12.86 -11.78 -2.69
CA GLY A 74 12.77 -12.04 -4.12
C GLY A 74 11.36 -11.92 -4.68
N GLY A 75 10.45 -11.21 -4.01
CA GLY A 75 9.11 -10.92 -4.52
C GLY A 75 9.09 -9.73 -5.47
N ILE A 76 7.97 -9.56 -6.17
CA ILE A 76 7.69 -8.40 -7.02
C ILE A 76 6.45 -7.71 -6.43
N ILE A 77 6.47 -6.38 -6.30
CA ILE A 77 5.30 -5.62 -5.80
C ILE A 77 4.96 -4.45 -6.71
N PHE A 78 3.68 -4.29 -7.00
CA PHE A 78 3.12 -3.14 -7.72
C PHE A 78 2.24 -2.31 -6.77
N CYS A 79 2.24 -0.99 -6.95
CA CYS A 79 1.36 -0.07 -6.24
C CYS A 79 0.03 0.08 -6.99
N GLN A 80 -1.10 -0.21 -6.35
CA GLN A 80 -2.41 0.07 -6.93
C GLN A 80 -2.77 1.54 -6.70
N LEU A 81 -2.65 2.37 -7.73
CA LEU A 81 -3.09 3.77 -7.69
C LEU A 81 -4.61 3.85 -7.66
N TRP A 82 -5.14 4.73 -6.81
CA TRP A 82 -6.56 4.75 -6.51
C TRP A 82 -7.11 6.16 -6.27
N HIS A 83 -8.31 6.37 -6.79
CA HIS A 83 -9.18 7.50 -6.49
C HIS A 83 -10.62 6.99 -6.46
N VAL A 84 -11.34 7.15 -5.34
CA VAL A 84 -12.72 6.61 -5.23
C VAL A 84 -13.75 7.40 -6.03
N GLY A 85 -13.46 8.66 -6.32
CA GLY A 85 -14.41 9.56 -6.97
C GLY A 85 -15.62 9.76 -6.07
N ARG A 86 -16.82 9.52 -6.60
CA ARG A 86 -18.07 9.70 -5.87
C ARG A 86 -18.30 8.71 -4.73
N ALA A 87 -17.55 7.60 -4.67
CA ALA A 87 -17.62 6.63 -3.57
C ALA A 87 -16.82 7.10 -2.34
N SER A 88 -17.02 8.37 -1.95
CA SER A 88 -16.34 9.05 -0.84
C SER A 88 -17.38 9.54 0.19
N HIS A 89 -16.94 10.33 1.17
CA HIS A 89 -17.77 10.95 2.21
C HIS A 89 -17.27 12.38 2.48
N THR A 90 -18.15 13.24 3.01
CA THR A 90 -17.86 14.61 3.48
C THR A 90 -17.57 14.70 4.96
#